data_AF-A0A4R1JQ57-F1
#
_entry.id   AF-A0A4R1JQ57-F1
#
_cell.length_a   1.000
_cell.length_b   1.000
_cell.length_c   1.000
_cell.angle_alpha   90.00
_cell.angle_beta   90.00
_cell.angle_gamma   90.00
#
_symmetry.space_group_name_H-M   'P 1'
#
loop_
_entity.id
_entity.type
_entity.pdbx_description
1 polymer ?
#
loop_
_entity_poly.entity_id
_entity_poly.type
_entity_poly.pdbx_seq_one_letter_code
_entity_poly.pdbx_strand_id
1 'polypeptide(L)' 'MIQIEDKNGENVEVANLTQAIEQADYFRNFAHSDKLFEKFDKKQQAYWQDMYEKLVAISDLDVEQTKE' A
#
# COMPACT_ATOMS: atom_id res chain seq x y z
N MET A 1 -10.15 8.43 -9.56
CA MET A 1 -8.89 8.70 -8.85
C MET A 1 -9.23 8.79 -7.37
N ILE A 2 -8.49 8.09 -6.54
CA ILE A 2 -8.76 7.97 -5.10
C ILE A 2 -7.63 8.71 -4.37
N GLN A 3 -7.94 9.40 -3.28
CA GLN A 3 -6.93 9.96 -2.39
C GLN A 3 -6.86 9.15 -1.11
N ILE A 4 -5.64 8.85 -0.68
CA ILE A 4 -5.34 8.15 0.55
C ILE A 4 -4.27 8.92 1.31
N GLU A 5 -4.45 9.10 2.61
CA GLU A 5 -3.41 9.61 3.49
C GLU A 5 -2.44 8.47 3.79
N ASP A 6 -1.16 8.66 3.47
CA ASP A 6 -0.11 7.70 3.75
C ASP A 6 0.30 7.70 5.23
N LYS A 7 1.23 6.83 5.60
CA LYS A 7 1.70 6.70 6.99
C LYS A 7 2.35 7.97 7.55
N ASN A 8 2.79 8.89 6.69
CA ASN A 8 3.45 10.14 7.07
C ASN A 8 2.48 11.33 7.13
N GLY A 9 1.18 11.12 6.86
CA GLY A 9 0.18 12.18 6.80
C GLY A 9 0.14 12.91 5.45
N GLU A 10 0.77 12.36 4.41
CA GLU A 10 0.75 12.94 3.08
C GLU A 10 -0.37 12.33 2.22
N ASN A 11 -1.08 13.16 1.46
CA ASN A 11 -2.11 12.69 0.55
C ASN A 11 -1.47 12.16 -0.73
N VAL A 12 -1.70 10.88 -1.01
CA VAL A 12 -1.27 10.19 -2.23
C VAL A 12 -2.45 10.00 -3.16
N GLU A 13 -2.28 10.42 -4.41
CA GLU A 13 -3.26 10.23 -5.47
C GLU A 13 -3.07 8.87 -6.15
N VAL A 14 -4.12 8.07 -6.16
CA VAL A 14 -4.17 6.74 -6.77
C VAL A 14 -4.98 6.80 -8.07
N ALA A 15 -4.27 6.68 -9.19
CA ALA A 15 -4.86 6.69 -10.53
C ALA A 15 -5.53 5.36 -10.90
N ASN A 16 -4.95 4.23 -10.50
CA ASN A 16 -5.44 2.90 -10.74
C ASN A 16 -5.31 2.05 -9.47
N LEU A 17 -6.45 1.65 -8.89
CA LEU A 17 -6.50 0.94 -7.62
C LEU A 17 -5.85 -0.45 -7.71
N THR A 18 -6.16 -1.21 -8.75
CA THR A 18 -5.62 -2.57 -8.94
C THR A 18 -4.10 -2.56 -9.04
N GLN A 19 -3.54 -1.67 -9.88
CA GLN A 19 -2.09 -1.55 -10.02
C GLN A 19 -1.42 -1.06 -8.73
N ALA A 20 -2.07 -0.18 -7.97
CA ALA A 20 -1.55 0.28 -6.69
C ALA A 20 -1.51 -0.85 -5.64
N ILE A 21 -2.53 -1.72 -5.59
CA ILE A 21 -2.55 -2.89 -4.71
C ILE A 21 -1.41 -3.84 -5.07
N GLU A 22 -1.24 -4.18 -6.35
CA GLU A 22 -0.15 -5.04 -6.83
C GLU A 22 1.23 -4.47 -6.46
N GLN A 23 1.41 -3.16 -6.63
CA GLN A 23 2.64 -2.48 -6.27
C GLN A 23 2.91 -2.55 -4.76
N ALA A 24 1.91 -2.24 -3.93
CA ALA A 24 2.07 -2.28 -2.47
C ALA A 24 2.32 -3.70 -1.95
N ASP A 25 1.67 -4.71 -2.54
CA ASP A 25 1.88 -6.12 -2.21
C ASP A 25 3.30 -6.60 -2.52
N TYR A 26 3.84 -6.15 -3.65
CA TYR A 26 5.21 -6.46 -4.02
C TYR A 26 6.22 -5.83 -3.05
N PHE A 27 6.09 -4.53 -2.78
CA PHE A 27 7.09 -3.82 -1.98
C PHE A 27 7.01 -4.08 -0.47
N ARG A 28 5.84 -4.42 0.08
CA ARG A 28 5.71 -4.77 1.52
C ARG A 28 6.48 -6.02 1.93
N ASN A 29 6.90 -6.84 0.95
CA ASN A 29 7.69 -8.05 1.15
C ASN A 29 9.15 -7.91 0.69
N PHE A 30 9.56 -6.74 0.19
CA PHE A 30 10.91 -6.53 -0.35
C PHE A 30 11.92 -6.22 0.75
N ALA A 31 13.13 -6.78 0.63
CA ALA A 31 14.24 -6.52 1.55
C ALA A 31 15.59 -6.72 0.83
N HIS A 32 16.60 -6.01 1.28
CA HIS A 32 17.97 -6.22 0.82
C HIS A 32 18.57 -7.47 1.49
N SER A 33 19.45 -8.17 0.77
CA SER A 33 20.21 -9.28 1.35
C SER A 33 21.27 -8.80 2.35
N ASP A 34 21.73 -7.56 2.21
CA ASP A 34 22.70 -6.95 3.12
C ASP A 34 22.00 -6.42 4.38
N LYS A 35 22.42 -6.95 5.54
CA LYS A 35 21.85 -6.62 6.86
C LYS A 35 22.07 -5.16 7.27
N LEU A 36 22.99 -4.43 6.64
CA LEU A 36 23.17 -3.00 6.88
C LEU A 36 21.88 -2.21 6.59
N PHE A 37 21.00 -2.72 5.73
CA PHE A 37 19.74 -2.09 5.38
C PHE A 37 18.54 -2.57 6.20
N GLU A 38 18.70 -3.50 7.14
CA GLU A 38 17.57 -4.12 7.86
C GLU A 38 16.64 -3.09 8.51
N LYS A 39 17.19 -2.01 9.09
CA LYS A 39 16.41 -0.94 9.70
C LYS A 39 15.61 -0.13 8.66
N PHE A 40 16.19 0.08 7.48
CA PHE A 40 15.52 0.76 6.37
C PHE A 40 14.42 -0.14 5.80
N ASP A 41 14.73 -1.40 5.54
CA ASP A 41 13.79 -2.38 5.00
C ASP A 41 12.55 -2.52 5.89
N LYS A 42 12.72 -2.65 7.20
CA LYS A 42 11.59 -2.70 8.14
C LYS A 42 10.69 -1.47 8.08
N LYS A 43 11.26 -0.28 7.86
CA LYS A 43 10.47 0.95 7.70
C LYS A 43 9.71 0.96 6.38
N GLN A 44 10.36 0.58 5.28
CA GLN A 44 9.71 0.50 3.97
C GLN A 44 8.60 -0.54 3.96
N GLN A 45 8.84 -1.73 4.53
CA GLN A 45 7.84 -2.78 4.65
C GLN A 45 6.63 -2.32 5.46
N ALA A 46 6.85 -1.64 6.60
CA ALA A 46 5.76 -1.10 7.41
C ALA A 46 4.98 0.02 6.71
N TYR A 47 5.63 0.80 5.84
CA TYR A 47 4.96 1.79 4.99
C TYR A 47 4.10 1.12 3.92
N TRP A 48 4.67 0.16 3.18
CA TRP A 48 3.95 -0.52 2.11
C TRP A 48 2.83 -1.44 2.61
N GLN A 49 2.98 -2.03 3.80
CA GLN A 49 1.93 -2.80 4.44
C GLN A 49 0.72 -1.92 4.77
N ASP A 50 0.95 -0.71 5.32
CA ASP A 50 -0.10 0.27 5.60
C ASP A 50 -0.83 0.72 4.32
N MET A 51 -0.07 0.98 3.25
CA MET A 51 -0.66 1.30 1.94
C MET A 51 -1.48 0.15 1.36
N TYR A 52 -0.98 -1.08 1.42
CA TYR A 52 -1.67 -2.27 0.93
C TYR A 52 -3.02 -2.47 1.64
N GLU A 53 -3.03 -2.37 2.97
CA GLU A 53 -4.25 -2.52 3.78
C GLU A 53 -5.30 -1.47 3.44
N LYS A 54 -4.90 -0.20 3.29
CA LYS A 54 -5.81 0.89 2.91
C LYS A 54 -6.38 0.69 1.51
N LEU A 55 -5.55 0.30 0.55
CA LEU A 55 -5.97 0.07 -0.84
C LEU A 55 -6.93 -1.12 -0.96
N VAL A 56 -6.66 -2.23 -0.28
CA VAL A 56 -7.55 -3.41 -0.27
C VAL A 56 -8.89 -3.08 0.38
N ALA A 57 -8.89 -2.35 1.50
CA ALA A 57 -10.14 -1.93 2.15
C ALA A 57 -11.02 -1.09 1.22
N ILE A 58 -10.43 -0.22 0.39
CA ILE A 58 -11.17 0.54 -0.62
C ILE A 58 -11.72 -0.38 -1.71
N SER A 59 -10.93 -1.35 -2.18
CA SER A 59 -11.38 -2.32 -3.19
C SER A 59 -12.55 -3.16 -2.69
N ASP A 60 -12.54 -3.59 -1.44
CA ASP A 60 -13.62 -4.39 -0.86
C ASP A 60 -14.91 -3.58 -0.72
N LEU A 61 -14.81 -2.30 -0.33
CA LEU A 61 -15.95 -1.38 -0.29
C LEU A 61 -16.58 -1.17 -1.66
N ASP A 62 -15.78 -1.01 -2.72
CA ASP A 62 -16.30 -0.88 -4.10
C ASP A 62 -17.03 -2.15 -4.55
N VAL A 63 -16.54 -3.33 -4.14
CA VAL A 63 -17.16 -4.63 -4.44
C VAL A 63 -18.49 -4.82 -3.68
N GLU A 64 -18.64 -4.24 -2.49
CA GLU A 64 -19.90 -4.27 -1.74
C GLU A 64 -20.95 -3.31 -2.35
N GLN A 65 -20.54 -2.10 -2.75
CA GLN A 65 -21.45 -1.11 -3.35
C GLN A 65 -21.99 -1.52 -4.72
N THR A 66 -21.31 -2.39 -5.45
CA THR A 66 -21.73 -2.87 -6.78
C THR A 66 -22.67 -4.09 -6.73
N LYS A 67 -22.98 -4.61 -5.53
CA LYS A 67 -23.88 -5.75 -5.32
C LYS A 67 -25.31 -5.36 -4.94
N GLU A 68 -25.61 -4.08 -4.72
CA GLU A 68 -26.97 -3.51 -4.57
C GLU A 68 -27.52 -3.00 -5.91
#